data_AF-A0A9D4ICG9-F1
#
_entry.id   AF-A0A9D4ICG9-F1
#
_cell.length_a   1.000
_cell.length_b   1.000
_cell.length_c   1.000
_cell.angle_alpha   90.00
_cell.angle_beta   90.00
_cell.angle_gamma   90.00
#
_symmetry.space_group_name_H-M   'P 1'
#
loop_
_entity.id
_entity.type
_entity.pdbx_description
1 polymer ?
#
loop_
_entity_poly.entity_id
_entity_poly.type
_entity_poly.pdbx_seq_one_letter_code
_entity_poly.pdbx_strand_id
1 'polypeptide(L)'
;MFKGIFNHLPFDRDDRNAVFVLSDSMAYAGSQIAYILWGYIIVWAVLLLTFFALAYLIVLPVFGLISRDVLKYMWNLLSGVLIFYAFTLLQKLFCRGLLQTRISVDSQGKQDTSVILALDNRKIFHNVTYFTFFFYIVLGLFGCLLTIIKGMILGIMYLSRLDKCGLVNGFETWDKGRCRLGIFVL
;
A
#
# COMPACT_ATOMS: atom_id res chain seq x y z
N MET A 1 -16.19 -11.69 20.83
CA MET A 1 -16.76 -11.15 22.07
C MET A 1 -16.99 -12.21 23.16
N PHE A 2 -17.52 -13.39 22.83
CA PHE A 2 -17.76 -14.51 23.78
C PHE A 2 -16.55 -15.05 24.59
N LYS A 3 -15.31 -14.58 24.33
CA LYS A 3 -14.08 -15.08 24.98
C LYS A 3 -13.41 -14.08 25.94
N GLY A 4 -13.97 -12.88 26.15
CA GLY A 4 -13.40 -11.90 27.07
C GLY A 4 -12.01 -11.34 26.68
N ILE A 5 -11.60 -11.47 25.42
CA ILE A 5 -10.29 -10.99 24.95
C ILE A 5 -10.44 -9.54 24.47
N PHE A 6 -9.81 -8.61 25.19
CA PHE A 6 -9.97 -7.17 25.00
C PHE A 6 -8.97 -6.50 24.04
N ASN A 7 -8.10 -7.27 23.37
CA ASN A 7 -7.01 -6.74 22.53
C ASN A 7 -7.42 -5.88 21.32
N HIS A 8 -8.72 -5.78 20.99
CA HIS A 8 -9.21 -5.08 19.79
C HIS A 8 -10.01 -3.81 20.10
N LEU A 9 -10.08 -3.41 21.37
CA LEU A 9 -10.97 -2.33 21.80
C LEU A 9 -10.20 -1.04 22.05
N PRO A 10 -10.77 0.12 21.69
CA PRO A 10 -10.16 1.40 22.00
C PRO A 10 -10.06 1.59 23.52
N PHE A 11 -8.96 2.21 23.96
CA PHE A 11 -8.53 2.37 25.35
C PHE A 11 -9.48 3.17 26.28
N ASP A 12 -10.53 3.79 25.75
CA ASP A 12 -11.30 4.84 26.44
C ASP A 12 -12.67 4.35 26.95
N ARG A 13 -12.63 3.28 27.77
CA ARG A 13 -13.80 2.44 28.07
C ARG A 13 -14.55 2.73 29.36
N ASP A 14 -13.91 3.27 30.41
CA ASP A 14 -14.41 3.04 31.78
C ASP A 14 -15.51 4.01 32.27
N ASP A 15 -15.66 5.22 31.69
CA ASP A 15 -16.51 6.28 32.31
C ASP A 15 -17.69 6.79 31.44
N ARG A 16 -18.10 6.06 30.38
CA ARG A 16 -19.16 6.57 29.47
C ARG A 16 -20.58 6.29 29.98
N ASN A 17 -21.34 7.37 30.23
CA ASN A 17 -22.75 7.32 30.64
C ASN A 17 -23.61 6.52 29.64
N ALA A 18 -24.50 5.65 30.13
CA ALA A 18 -25.31 4.73 29.33
C ALA A 18 -26.15 5.45 28.25
N VAL A 19 -26.60 6.67 28.54
CA VAL A 19 -27.35 7.52 27.59
C VAL A 19 -26.50 7.90 26.38
N PHE A 20 -25.22 8.20 26.57
CA PHE A 20 -24.31 8.52 25.46
C PHE A 20 -24.04 7.29 24.58
N VAL A 21 -23.93 6.10 25.18
CA VAL A 21 -23.76 4.84 24.44
C VAL A 21 -24.96 4.56 23.54
N LEU A 22 -26.18 4.77 24.05
CA LEU A 22 -27.41 4.60 23.27
C LEU A 22 -27.56 5.65 22.16
N SER A 23 -27.21 6.91 22.43
CA SER A 23 -27.21 7.96 21.41
C SER A 23 -26.20 7.68 20.30
N ASP A 24 -25.00 7.20 20.65
CA ASP A 24 -23.96 6.89 19.68
C ASP A 24 -24.31 5.67 18.81
N SER A 25 -25.03 4.67 19.35
CA SER A 25 -25.49 3.51 18.58
C SER A 25 -26.58 3.88 17.56
N MET A 26 -27.49 4.78 17.92
CA MET A 26 -28.47 5.33 16.97
C MET A 26 -27.79 6.19 15.90
N ALA A 27 -26.79 7.00 16.29
CA ALA A 27 -26.01 7.82 15.36
C ALA A 27 -25.10 6.98 14.44
N TYR A 28 -24.69 5.78 14.85
CA TYR A 28 -23.86 4.87 14.06
C TYR A 28 -24.56 4.43 12.78
N ALA A 29 -25.81 3.96 12.86
CA ALA A 29 -26.57 3.50 11.71
C ALA A 29 -26.74 4.61 10.64
N GLY A 30 -27.05 5.84 11.07
CA GLY A 30 -27.17 6.98 10.17
C GLY A 30 -25.83 7.38 9.53
N SER A 31 -24.75 7.37 10.32
CA SER A 31 -23.41 7.65 9.79
C SER A 31 -22.94 6.57 8.82
N GLN A 32 -23.25 5.30 9.06
CA GLN A 32 -22.93 4.20 8.15
C GLN A 32 -23.51 4.39 6.75
N ILE A 33 -24.79 4.74 6.67
CA ILE A 33 -25.44 5.01 5.39
C ILE A 33 -24.81 6.24 4.71
N ALA A 34 -24.49 7.28 5.48
CA ALA A 34 -23.84 8.48 4.95
C ALA A 34 -22.46 8.19 4.34
N TYR A 35 -21.62 7.38 4.99
CA TYR A 35 -20.31 6.99 4.48
C TYR A 35 -20.41 6.09 3.24
N ILE A 36 -21.40 5.19 3.17
CA ILE A 36 -21.66 4.38 1.97
C ILE A 36 -22.05 5.29 0.79
N LEU A 37 -22.92 6.27 1.03
CA LEU A 37 -23.39 7.20 0.00
C LEU A 37 -22.23 8.09 -0.51
N TRP A 38 -21.45 8.67 0.39
CA TRP A 38 -20.25 9.45 0.02
C TRP A 38 -19.20 8.60 -0.68
N GLY A 39 -18.95 7.38 -0.20
CA GLY A 39 -18.06 6.42 -0.84
C GLY A 39 -18.50 6.12 -2.27
N TYR A 40 -19.81 5.89 -2.50
CA TYR A 40 -20.37 5.68 -3.82
C TYR A 40 -20.16 6.89 -4.74
N ILE A 41 -20.47 8.10 -4.30
CA ILE A 41 -20.26 9.33 -5.09
C ILE A 41 -18.79 9.50 -5.48
N ILE A 42 -17.88 9.31 -4.52
CA ILE A 42 -16.43 9.47 -4.74
C ILE A 42 -15.91 8.41 -5.72
N VAL A 43 -16.31 7.15 -5.57
CA VAL A 43 -15.91 6.08 -6.48
C VAL A 43 -16.40 6.36 -7.90
N TRP A 44 -17.64 6.82 -8.07
CA TRP A 44 -18.17 7.21 -9.38
C TRP A 44 -17.41 8.38 -10.00
N ALA A 45 -17.11 9.42 -9.21
CA ALA A 45 -16.33 10.55 -9.69
C ALA A 45 -14.92 10.13 -10.13
N VAL A 46 -14.24 9.30 -9.34
CA VAL A 46 -12.90 8.78 -9.66
C VAL A 46 -12.93 7.87 -10.89
N LEU A 47 -13.93 6.98 -11.01
CA LEU A 47 -14.10 6.13 -12.18
C LEU A 47 -14.32 6.95 -13.45
N LEU A 48 -15.20 7.97 -13.39
CA LEU A 48 -15.46 8.86 -14.51
C LEU A 48 -14.18 9.58 -14.96
N LEU A 49 -13.42 10.15 -14.02
CA LEU A 49 -12.12 10.77 -14.32
C LEU A 49 -11.14 9.78 -14.94
N THR A 50 -11.11 8.54 -14.45
CA THR A 50 -10.24 7.48 -14.95
C THR A 50 -10.62 7.08 -16.38
N PHE A 51 -11.91 6.98 -16.69
CA PHE A 51 -12.39 6.70 -18.04
C PHE A 51 -12.08 7.84 -19.02
N PHE A 52 -12.25 9.10 -18.62
CA PHE A 52 -11.82 10.23 -19.45
C PHE A 52 -10.32 10.23 -19.71
N ALA A 53 -9.51 9.97 -18.68
CA ALA A 53 -8.06 9.87 -18.83
C ALA A 53 -7.65 8.73 -19.77
N LEU A 54 -8.25 7.54 -19.62
CA LEU A 54 -8.01 6.39 -20.50
C LEU A 54 -8.44 6.67 -21.94
N ALA A 55 -9.60 7.29 -22.13
CA ALA A 55 -10.08 7.68 -23.45
C ALA A 55 -9.09 8.62 -24.14
N TYR A 56 -8.66 9.68 -23.44
CA TYR A 56 -7.71 10.65 -23.97
C TYR A 56 -6.33 10.07 -24.24
N LEU A 57 -5.78 9.28 -23.32
CA LEU A 57 -4.41 8.77 -23.41
C LEU A 57 -4.25 7.56 -24.35
N ILE A 58 -5.27 6.71 -24.49
CA ILE A 58 -5.18 5.45 -25.24
C ILE A 58 -6.13 5.45 -26.42
N VAL A 59 -7.42 5.68 -26.19
CA VAL A 59 -8.47 5.48 -27.20
C VAL A 59 -8.33 6.48 -28.36
N LEU A 60 -8.22 7.79 -28.07
CA LEU A 60 -8.08 8.83 -29.08
C LEU A 60 -6.82 8.70 -29.97
N PRO A 61 -5.61 8.43 -29.43
CA PRO A 61 -4.43 8.25 -30.27
C PRO A 61 -4.44 6.94 -31.08
N VAL A 62 -5.11 5.89 -30.61
CA VAL A 62 -5.28 4.64 -31.37
C VAL A 62 -6.17 4.84 -32.59
N PHE A 63 -7.27 5.57 -32.45
CA PHE A 63 -8.16 5.93 -33.57
C PHE A 63 -7.58 7.02 -34.48
N GLY A 64 -6.41 7.58 -34.15
CA GLY A 64 -5.72 8.56 -34.98
C GLY A 64 -6.37 9.96 -34.98
N LEU A 65 -7.26 10.23 -34.02
CA LEU A 65 -7.91 11.55 -33.86
C LEU A 65 -7.01 12.59 -33.17
N ILE A 66 -5.91 12.14 -32.55
CA ILE A 66 -4.89 12.92 -31.84
C ILE A 66 -3.49 12.55 -32.33
N SER A 67 -2.49 13.43 -32.14
CA SER A 67 -1.09 13.14 -32.47
C SER A 67 -0.62 11.82 -31.83
N ARG A 68 -0.02 10.94 -32.64
CA ARG A 68 0.55 9.65 -32.20
C ARG A 68 1.75 9.81 -31.26
N ASP A 69 2.20 11.04 -31.01
CA ASP A 69 3.33 11.31 -30.12
C ASP A 69 3.01 10.91 -28.67
N VAL A 70 1.77 11.07 -28.22
CA VAL A 70 1.33 10.61 -26.88
C VAL A 70 1.59 9.11 -26.70
N LEU A 71 1.27 8.30 -27.72
CA LEU A 71 1.50 6.86 -27.70
C LEU A 71 2.99 6.51 -27.67
N LYS A 72 3.83 7.26 -28.38
CA LYS A 72 5.29 7.09 -28.35
C LYS A 72 5.86 7.40 -26.96
N TYR A 73 5.40 8.48 -26.32
CA TYR A 73 5.83 8.80 -24.95
C TYR A 73 5.41 7.72 -23.95
N MET A 74 4.20 7.17 -24.08
CA MET A 74 3.74 6.05 -23.24
C MET A 74 4.58 4.79 -23.46
N TRP A 75 4.89 4.44 -24.71
CA TRP A 75 5.74 3.29 -25.03
C TRP A 75 7.16 3.47 -24.47
N ASN A 76 7.73 4.66 -24.61
CA ASN A 76 9.05 4.98 -24.04
C ASN A 76 9.05 4.89 -22.51
N LEU A 77 7.98 5.37 -21.86
CA LEU A 77 7.81 5.26 -20.41
C LEU A 77 7.73 3.79 -19.96
N LEU A 78 6.97 2.95 -20.67
CA LEU A 78 6.88 1.52 -20.40
C LEU A 78 8.26 0.83 -20.53
N SER A 79 8.99 1.13 -21.61
CA SER A 79 10.35 0.63 -21.83
C SER A 79 11.29 1.07 -20.70
N GLY A 80 11.20 2.32 -20.24
CA GLY A 80 11.99 2.82 -19.12
C GLY A 80 11.72 2.06 -17.82
N VAL A 81 10.45 1.80 -17.50
CA VAL A 81 10.05 1.01 -16.32
C VAL A 81 10.56 -0.43 -16.41
N LEU A 82 10.52 -1.04 -17.61
CA LEU A 82 11.03 -2.39 -17.83
C LEU A 82 12.54 -2.49 -17.63
N ILE A 83 13.31 -1.58 -18.21
CA ILE A 83 14.78 -1.52 -18.04
C ILE A 83 15.13 -1.34 -16.57
N PHE A 84 14.42 -0.45 -15.89
CA PHE A 84 14.58 -0.21 -14.47
C PHE A 84 14.31 -1.47 -13.63
N TYR A 85 13.22 -2.17 -13.90
CA TYR A 85 12.91 -3.43 -13.22
C TYR A 85 13.98 -4.49 -13.48
N ALA A 86 14.40 -4.65 -14.74
CA ALA A 86 15.46 -5.58 -15.13
C ALA A 86 16.77 -5.29 -14.40
N PHE A 87 17.15 -4.02 -14.26
CA PHE A 87 18.36 -3.62 -13.54
C PHE A 87 18.28 -3.97 -12.04
N THR A 88 17.15 -3.71 -11.37
CA THR A 88 16.98 -4.12 -9.97
C THR A 88 17.00 -5.64 -9.79
N LEU A 89 16.48 -6.39 -10.75
CA LEU A 89 16.50 -7.85 -10.75
C LEU A 89 17.92 -8.39 -10.96
N LEU A 90 18.67 -7.80 -11.91
CA LEU A 90 20.07 -8.12 -12.16
C LEU A 90 20.92 -7.85 -10.92
N GLN A 91 20.71 -6.73 -10.23
CA GLN A 91 21.38 -6.45 -8.96
C GLN A 91 21.08 -7.49 -7.88
N LYS A 92 19.83 -7.92 -7.74
CA LYS A 92 19.47 -9.01 -6.80
C LYS A 92 20.16 -10.32 -7.16
N LEU A 93 20.21 -10.67 -8.45
CA LEU A 93 20.92 -11.86 -8.91
C LEU A 93 22.43 -11.76 -8.68
N PHE A 94 23.03 -10.59 -8.92
CA PHE A 94 24.44 -10.34 -8.67
C PHE A 94 24.80 -10.47 -7.19
N CYS A 95 23.97 -9.90 -6.30
CA CYS A 95 24.10 -10.09 -4.87
C CYS A 95 23.97 -11.58 -4.49
N ARG A 96 22.97 -12.29 -5.03
CA ARG A 96 22.80 -13.72 -4.75
C ARG A 96 23.97 -14.57 -5.26
N GLY A 97 24.53 -14.25 -6.43
CA GLY A 97 25.61 -14.99 -7.06
C GLY A 97 27.00 -14.74 -6.48
N LEU A 98 27.33 -13.50 -6.11
CA LEU A 98 28.66 -13.13 -5.62
C LEU A 98 28.78 -13.01 -4.10
N LEU A 99 27.67 -12.74 -3.40
CA LEU A 99 27.68 -12.50 -1.94
C LEU A 99 27.13 -13.68 -1.13
N GLN A 100 26.39 -14.58 -1.77
CA GLN A 100 25.81 -15.79 -1.16
C GLN A 100 26.29 -17.05 -1.91
N THR A 101 27.60 -17.30 -1.98
CA THR A 101 28.15 -18.49 -2.66
C THR A 101 27.74 -19.81 -2.00
N ARG A 102 27.15 -19.79 -0.80
CA ARG A 102 26.61 -20.99 -0.16
C ARG A 102 25.37 -20.64 0.65
N ILE A 103 24.20 -20.65 0.03
CA ILE A 103 23.07 -21.26 0.76
C ILE A 103 23.50 -22.73 0.84
N SER A 104 24.03 -23.15 1.97
CA SER A 104 24.08 -24.56 2.34
C SER A 104 22.63 -25.02 2.42
N VAL A 105 22.07 -25.36 1.27
CA VAL A 105 20.84 -26.14 1.19
C VAL A 105 21.24 -27.48 1.76
N ASP A 106 20.93 -27.70 3.04
CA ASP A 106 20.89 -29.05 3.57
C ASP A 106 19.91 -29.86 2.70
N SER A 107 20.22 -31.14 2.46
CA SER A 107 19.52 -32.06 1.55
C SER A 107 18.03 -32.29 1.85
N GLN A 108 17.43 -31.52 2.75
CA GLN A 108 16.07 -31.63 3.28
C GLN A 108 15.17 -30.41 2.99
N GLY A 109 15.65 -29.38 2.28
CA GLY A 109 14.76 -28.31 1.76
C GLY A 109 14.12 -27.39 2.81
N LYS A 110 14.61 -27.38 4.06
CA LYS A 110 14.25 -26.39 5.08
C LYS A 110 15.33 -25.32 5.19
N GLN A 111 14.93 -24.06 5.10
CA GLN A 111 15.81 -22.91 5.38
C GLN A 111 15.97 -22.78 6.89
N ASP A 112 17.06 -23.31 7.43
CA ASP A 112 17.44 -23.03 8.81
C ASP A 112 17.82 -21.56 8.95
N THR A 113 16.98 -20.84 9.70
CA THR A 113 17.02 -19.38 9.91
C THR A 113 18.17 -18.94 10.84
N SER A 114 19.09 -19.85 11.19
CA SER A 114 20.25 -19.61 12.04
C SER A 114 21.57 -19.48 11.27
N VAL A 115 21.57 -19.68 9.95
CA VAL A 115 22.76 -19.46 9.12
C VAL A 115 22.97 -17.97 8.96
N ILE A 116 23.85 -17.42 9.81
CA ILE A 116 24.42 -16.08 9.68
C ILE A 116 24.85 -15.93 8.22
N LEU A 117 24.32 -14.93 7.52
CA LEU A 117 24.69 -14.64 6.13
C LEU A 117 26.22 -14.45 6.06
N ALA A 118 26.93 -15.51 5.69
CA ALA A 118 28.37 -15.50 5.53
C ALA A 118 28.68 -14.77 4.23
N LEU A 119 29.01 -13.49 4.35
CA LEU A 119 29.35 -12.64 3.24
C LEU A 119 30.79 -12.93 2.81
N ASP A 120 30.96 -13.78 1.80
CA ASP A 120 32.26 -14.31 1.37
C ASP A 120 33.26 -13.21 0.97
N ASN A 121 32.77 -12.04 0.52
CA ASN A 121 33.59 -10.93 0.06
C ASN A 121 33.10 -9.56 0.55
N ARG A 122 33.33 -9.27 1.83
CA ARG A 122 32.95 -7.99 2.48
C ARG A 122 33.49 -6.74 1.75
N LYS A 123 34.69 -6.82 1.16
CA LYS A 123 35.29 -5.71 0.40
C LYS A 123 34.53 -5.39 -0.89
N ILE A 124 34.13 -6.42 -1.64
CA ILE A 124 33.37 -6.27 -2.89
C ILE A 124 31.97 -5.71 -2.57
N PHE A 125 31.33 -6.21 -1.52
CA PHE A 125 30.05 -5.69 -1.06
C PHE A 125 30.11 -4.19 -0.74
N HIS A 126 31.15 -3.76 -0.02
CA HIS A 126 31.30 -2.35 0.32
C HIS A 126 31.45 -1.47 -0.93
N ASN A 127 32.28 -1.89 -1.91
CA ASN A 127 32.47 -1.15 -3.15
C ASN A 127 31.20 -1.09 -4.01
N VAL A 128 30.47 -2.20 -4.14
CA VAL A 128 29.21 -2.28 -4.90
C VAL A 128 28.12 -1.44 -4.24
N THR A 129 28.05 -1.46 -2.91
CA THR A 129 27.09 -0.64 -2.14
C THR A 129 27.39 0.84 -2.32
N TYR A 130 28.66 1.23 -2.25
CA TYR A 130 29.09 2.61 -2.47
C TYR A 130 28.69 3.11 -3.88
N PHE A 131 28.95 2.31 -4.91
CA PHE A 131 28.58 2.68 -6.28
C PHE A 131 27.06 2.74 -6.49
N THR A 132 26.31 1.82 -5.89
CA THR A 132 24.85 1.73 -6.08
C THR A 132 24.05 2.67 -5.17
N PHE A 133 24.70 3.30 -4.18
CA PHE A 133 24.06 4.16 -3.19
C PHE A 133 23.17 5.24 -3.81
N PHE A 134 23.71 6.01 -4.77
CA PHE A 134 22.97 7.07 -5.44
C PHE A 134 21.76 6.56 -6.22
N PHE A 135 21.88 5.38 -6.85
CA PHE A 135 20.77 4.75 -7.57
C PHE A 135 19.63 4.42 -6.59
N TYR A 136 19.95 3.84 -5.43
CA TYR A 136 18.95 3.52 -4.40
C TYR A 136 18.25 4.74 -3.81
N ILE A 137 18.91 5.90 -3.74
CA ILE A 137 18.24 7.15 -3.33
C ILE A 137 17.13 7.50 -4.32
N VAL A 138 17.43 7.47 -5.62
CA VAL A 138 16.45 7.76 -6.67
C VAL A 138 15.34 6.70 -6.67
N LEU A 139 15.69 5.42 -6.51
CA LEU A 139 14.73 4.33 -6.33
C LEU A 139 13.78 4.59 -5.15
N GLY A 140 14.32 5.04 -4.02
CA GLY A 140 13.56 5.34 -2.81
C GLY A 140 12.54 6.45 -3.03
N LEU A 141 12.92 7.51 -3.76
CA LEU A 141 12.00 8.59 -4.13
C LEU A 141 10.82 8.08 -4.97
N PHE A 142 11.09 7.27 -6.01
CA PHE A 142 10.04 6.64 -6.80
C PHE A 142 9.18 5.67 -5.98
N GLY A 143 9.80 4.89 -5.09
CA GLY A 143 9.10 3.98 -4.18
C GLY A 143 8.16 4.69 -3.21
N CYS A 144 8.57 5.86 -2.70
CA CYS A 144 7.73 6.71 -1.88
C CYS A 144 6.48 7.19 -2.64
N LEU A 145 6.66 7.72 -3.86
CA LEU A 145 5.55 8.13 -4.72
C LEU A 145 4.56 6.98 -4.98
N LEU A 146 5.07 5.79 -5.32
CA LEU A 146 4.22 4.61 -5.53
C LEU A 146 3.48 4.18 -4.26
N THR A 147 4.09 4.36 -3.08
CA THR A 147 3.46 4.04 -1.80
C THR A 147 2.31 4.99 -1.50
N ILE A 148 2.48 6.28 -1.77
CA ILE A 148 1.41 7.29 -1.64
C ILE A 148 0.25 6.94 -2.59
N ILE A 149 0.56 6.60 -3.85
CA ILE A 149 -0.48 6.21 -4.84
C ILE A 149 -1.25 4.96 -4.38
N LYS A 150 -0.55 3.91 -3.94
CA LYS A 150 -1.19 2.71 -3.40
C LYS A 150 -2.05 3.03 -2.17
N GLY A 151 -1.55 3.90 -1.29
CA GLY A 151 -2.27 4.40 -0.13
C GLY A 151 -3.57 5.13 -0.50
N MET A 152 -3.53 6.00 -1.51
CA MET A 152 -4.74 6.69 -2.01
C MET A 152 -5.76 5.70 -2.58
N ILE A 153 -5.33 4.73 -3.39
CA ILE A 153 -6.22 3.72 -3.97
C ILE A 153 -6.89 2.89 -2.87
N LEU A 154 -6.09 2.40 -1.92
CA LEU A 154 -6.62 1.65 -0.77
C LEU A 154 -7.55 2.53 0.07
N GLY A 155 -7.20 3.80 0.30
CA GLY A 155 -8.04 4.76 1.01
C GLY A 155 -9.41 4.94 0.37
N ILE A 156 -9.49 5.09 -0.95
CA ILE A 156 -10.76 5.21 -1.69
C ILE A 156 -11.57 3.91 -1.60
N MET A 157 -10.92 2.75 -1.73
CA MET A 157 -11.59 1.44 -1.63
C MET A 157 -12.16 1.18 -0.24
N TYR A 158 -11.45 1.58 0.82
CA TYR A 158 -11.89 1.40 2.20
C TYR A 158 -12.81 2.52 2.71
N LEU A 159 -12.92 3.66 2.02
CA LEU A 159 -13.80 4.76 2.42
C LEU A 159 -15.26 4.34 2.56
N SER A 160 -15.71 3.39 1.73
CA SER A 160 -17.07 2.85 1.76
C SER A 160 -17.32 1.85 2.91
N ARG A 161 -16.28 1.37 3.61
CA ARG A 161 -16.40 0.40 4.70
C ARG A 161 -15.88 0.98 6.01
N LEU A 162 -16.78 1.21 6.95
CA LEU A 162 -16.45 1.64 8.32
C LEU A 162 -15.72 0.58 9.15
N ASP A 163 -15.65 -0.67 8.68
CA ASP A 163 -15.07 -1.80 9.42
C ASP A 163 -13.56 -1.68 9.67
N LYS A 164 -12.87 -0.80 8.94
CA LYS A 164 -11.44 -0.56 9.12
C LYS A 164 -11.14 0.93 9.18
N CYS A 165 -10.45 1.33 10.25
CA CYS A 165 -9.91 2.67 10.38
C CYS A 165 -8.86 2.89 9.28
N GLY A 166 -9.04 3.93 8.48
CA GLY A 166 -8.07 4.32 7.44
C GLY A 166 -6.85 5.04 7.99
N LEU A 167 -6.83 5.35 9.30
CA LEU A 167 -5.72 6.03 9.97
C LEU A 167 -4.63 5.05 10.41
N VAL A 168 -3.41 5.57 10.50
CA VAL A 168 -2.24 4.83 11.00
C VAL A 168 -2.46 4.39 12.45
N ASN A 169 -2.01 3.18 12.77
CA ASN A 169 -1.99 2.65 14.13
C ASN A 169 -1.35 3.68 15.09
N GLY A 170 -2.12 4.20 16.05
CA GLY A 170 -1.72 5.27 16.97
C GLY A 170 -2.51 6.58 16.82
N PHE A 171 -3.05 6.88 15.64
CA PHE A 171 -3.94 8.03 15.40
C PHE A 171 -5.42 7.62 15.29
N GLU A 172 -5.72 6.39 15.66
CA GLU A 172 -7.03 5.76 15.48
C GLU A 172 -8.16 6.48 16.24
N THR A 173 -7.84 7.25 17.28
CA THR A 173 -8.78 8.02 18.10
C THR A 173 -9.29 9.29 17.42
N TRP A 174 -8.63 9.75 16.36
CA TRP A 174 -9.07 10.93 15.61
C TRP A 174 -10.20 10.61 14.63
N ASP A 175 -10.42 9.32 14.36
CA ASP A 175 -11.51 8.85 13.52
C ASP A 175 -12.78 8.63 14.36
N LYS A 176 -13.75 9.55 14.20
CA LYS A 176 -15.08 9.47 14.82
C LYS A 176 -15.85 8.19 14.43
N GLY A 177 -15.49 7.54 13.32
CA GLY A 177 -16.09 6.29 12.86
C GLY A 177 -15.75 5.10 13.77
N ARG A 178 -14.50 5.00 14.24
CA ARG A 178 -14.06 3.90 15.12
C ARG A 178 -14.64 4.00 16.53
N CYS A 179 -14.81 5.21 17.07
CA CYS A 179 -15.44 5.44 18.38
C CYS A 179 -16.87 4.88 18.46
N ARG A 180 -17.60 4.83 17.33
CA ARG A 180 -18.96 4.30 17.26
C ARG A 180 -19.02 2.79 16.98
N LEU A 181 -18.08 2.24 16.21
CA LEU A 181 -17.99 0.78 16.00
C LEU A 181 -17.69 0.02 17.30
N GLY A 182 -16.93 0.63 18.21
CA GLY A 182 -16.64 0.07 19.55
C GLY A 182 -17.87 -0.12 20.45
N ILE A 183 -19.03 0.44 20.07
CA ILE A 183 -20.30 0.35 20.81
C ILE A 183 -21.18 -0.82 20.35
N PHE A 184 -21.07 -1.26 19.09
CA PHE A 184 -21.84 -2.41 18.58
C PHE A 184 -21.17 -3.77 18.87
N VAL A 185 -19.91 -3.74 19.34
CA VAL A 185 -19.19 -4.92 19.87
C VAL A 185 -19.29 -4.96 21.41
N LEU A 186 -20.29 -4.26 21.98
CA LEU A 186 -20.84 -4.42 23.33
C LEU A 186 -22.19 -5.14 23.22
#